data_AF-M2B3W4-F1
#
_entry.id   AF-M2B3W4-F1
#
_cell.length_a   1.000
_cell.length_b   1.000
_cell.length_c   1.000
_cell.angle_alpha   90.00
_cell.angle_beta   90.00
_cell.angle_gamma   90.00
#
_symmetry.space_group_name_H-M   'P 1'
#
loop_
_entity.id
_entity.type
_entity.pdbx_description
1 polymer ?
#
loop_
_entity_poly.entity_id
_entity_poly.type
_entity_poly.pdbx_seq_one_letter_code
_entity_poly.pdbx_strand_id
1 'polypeptide(L)'
;MMAELPQETLDQIRAHLLEGKKLKAIKLYREATDSSLIESKEQIEKLSEELEKSHPRQMADNKPIGCAGILLLAVAGAGWVAKSGIGF
;
A
#
# COMPACT_ATOMS: atom_id res chain seq x y z
N MET A 1 -10.75 21.79 24.48
CA MET A 1 -10.76 20.38 24.07
C MET A 1 -9.89 20.27 22.84
N MET A 2 -8.73 19.59 22.92
CA MET A 2 -7.99 19.18 21.72
C MET A 2 -8.94 18.31 20.89
N ALA A 3 -9.14 18.62 19.61
CA ALA A 3 -9.87 17.73 18.70
C ALA A 3 -9.04 16.45 18.52
N GLU A 4 -9.26 15.48 19.39
CA GLU A 4 -8.85 14.10 19.19
C GLU A 4 -9.62 13.57 17.99
N LEU A 5 -9.03 13.70 16.80
CA LEU A 5 -9.54 13.03 15.63
C LEU A 5 -9.67 11.53 15.98
N PRO A 6 -10.86 10.93 15.81
CA PRO A 6 -11.03 9.51 16.06
C PRO A 6 -9.97 8.73 15.27
N GLN A 7 -9.33 7.75 15.90
CA GLN A 7 -8.26 6.98 15.26
C GLN A 7 -8.73 6.35 13.93
N GLU A 8 -10.01 5.96 13.86
CA GLU A 8 -10.65 5.47 12.65
C GLU A 8 -10.66 6.50 11.51
N THR A 9 -10.98 7.77 11.82
CA THR A 9 -10.98 8.88 10.86
C THR A 9 -9.57 9.15 10.34
N LEU A 10 -8.56 9.11 11.21
CA LEU A 10 -7.16 9.27 10.82
C LEU A 10 -6.69 8.14 9.90
N ASP A 11 -7.08 6.90 10.18
CA ASP A 11 -6.74 5.75 9.35
C ASP A 11 -7.37 5.86 7.95
N GLN A 12 -8.65 6.27 7.87
CA GLN A 12 -9.34 6.53 6.60
C GLN A 12 -8.67 7.65 5.79
N ILE A 13 -8.23 8.74 6.46
CA ILE A 13 -7.47 9.82 5.83
C ILE A 13 -6.18 9.27 5.21
N ARG A 14 -5.42 8.46 5.96
CA ARG A 14 -4.18 7.84 5.48
C ARG A 14 -4.43 6.90 4.31
N ALA A 15 -5.46 6.05 4.38
CA ALA A 15 -5.84 5.16 3.30
C ALA A 15 -6.15 5.94 2.02
N HIS A 16 -6.94 7.02 2.11
CA HIS A 16 -7.22 7.88 0.96
C HIS A 16 -5.98 8.58 0.40
N LEU A 17 -5.04 8.98 1.26
CA LEU A 17 -3.77 9.55 0.82
C LEU A 17 -2.92 8.54 0.05
N LEU A 18 -2.82 7.29 0.53
CA LEU A 18 -2.10 6.20 -0.13
C LEU A 18 -2.72 5.84 -1.48
N GLU A 19 -4.05 5.93 -1.61
CA GLU A 19 -4.76 5.72 -2.88
C GLU A 19 -4.70 6.93 -3.83
N GLY A 20 -4.04 8.03 -3.45
CA GLY A 20 -3.97 9.26 -4.25
C GLY A 20 -5.25 10.12 -4.24
N LYS A 21 -6.22 9.80 -3.37
CA LYS A 21 -7.51 10.49 -3.24
C LYS A 21 -7.43 11.70 -2.30
N LYS A 22 -6.50 12.63 -2.55
CA LYS A 22 -6.22 13.79 -1.67
C LYS A 22 -7.45 14.66 -1.36
N LEU A 23 -8.35 14.88 -2.33
CA LEU A 23 -9.59 15.65 -2.11
C LEU A 23 -10.54 14.99 -1.08
N LYS A 24 -10.63 13.65 -1.07
CA LYS A 24 -11.44 12.93 -0.07
C LYS A 24 -10.85 13.07 1.32
N ALA A 25 -9.53 12.95 1.44
CA ALA A 25 -8.82 13.16 2.71
C ALA A 25 -9.06 14.57 3.28
N ILE A 26 -8.98 15.62 2.43
CA ILE A 26 -9.27 17.01 2.84
C ILE A 26 -10.72 17.15 3.32
N LYS A 27 -11.67 16.56 2.61
CA LYS A 27 -13.08 16.63 2.99
C LYS A 27 -13.31 15.96 4.35
N LEU A 28 -12.77 14.75 4.53
CA LEU A 28 -12.93 13.97 5.76
C LEU A 28 -12.31 14.68 6.98
N TYR A 29 -11.13 15.29 6.80
CA TYR A 29 -10.48 16.09 7.84
C TYR A 29 -11.33 17.32 8.21
N ARG A 30 -11.84 18.06 7.22
CA ARG A 30 -12.72 19.22 7.46
C ARG A 30 -14.01 18.85 8.20
N GLU A 31 -14.64 17.75 7.81
CA GLU A 31 -15.87 17.28 8.44
C GLU A 31 -15.64 16.84 9.90
N ALA A 32 -14.41 16.45 10.24
CA ALA A 32 -14.06 15.98 11.58
C ALA A 32 -13.48 17.08 12.50
N THR A 33 -12.86 18.13 11.95
CA THR A 33 -12.23 19.22 12.72
C THR A 33 -12.92 20.57 12.58
N ASP A 34 -13.92 20.69 11.70
CA ASP A 34 -14.54 21.96 11.28
C ASP A 34 -13.52 23.02 10.82
N SER A 35 -12.32 22.59 10.41
CA SER A 35 -11.25 23.49 9.99
C SER A 35 -11.55 24.17 8.65
N SER A 36 -10.91 25.32 8.43
CA SER A 36 -10.98 26.01 7.15
C SER A 36 -10.43 25.13 6.02
N LEU A 37 -10.90 25.36 4.80
CA LEU A 37 -10.44 24.64 3.61
C LEU A 37 -8.92 24.80 3.42
N ILE A 38 -8.37 25.97 3.75
CA ILE A 38 -6.94 26.27 3.62
C ILE A 38 -6.15 25.41 4.62
N GLU A 39 -6.48 25.50 5.92
CA GLU A 39 -5.79 24.72 6.97
C GLU A 39 -5.85 23.22 6.71
N SER A 40 -7.01 22.74 6.27
CA SER A 40 -7.22 21.31 5.99
C SER A 40 -6.39 20.85 4.80
N LYS A 41 -6.30 21.68 3.76
CA LYS A 41 -5.44 21.40 2.61
C LYS A 41 -3.99 21.33 3.07
N GLU A 42 -3.50 22.32 3.82
CA GLU A 42 -2.11 22.38 4.27
C GLU A 42 -1.74 21.17 5.15
N GLN A 43 -2.62 20.75 6.06
CA GLN A 43 -2.35 19.59 6.90
C GLN A 43 -2.36 18.28 6.12
N ILE A 44 -3.32 18.08 5.21
CA ILE A 44 -3.34 16.88 4.37
C ILE A 44 -2.16 16.84 3.39
N GLU A 45 -1.73 17.98 2.88
CA GLU A 45 -0.56 18.07 1.99
C GLU A 45 0.72 17.65 2.73
N LYS A 46 0.97 18.21 3.92
CA LYS A 46 2.10 17.80 4.79
C LYS A 46 2.06 16.32 5.14
N LEU A 47 0.89 15.80 5.52
CA LEU A 47 0.71 14.37 5.81
C LEU A 47 0.99 13.51 4.57
N SER A 48 0.56 13.96 3.38
CA SER A 48 0.85 13.23 2.14
C SER A 48 2.35 13.19 1.84
N GLU A 49 3.04 14.32 1.97
CA GLU A 49 4.49 14.38 1.75
C GLU A 49 5.27 13.55 2.78
N GLU A 50 4.82 13.52 4.03
CA GLU A 50 5.41 12.67 5.07
C GLU A 50 5.22 11.19 4.73
N LEU A 51 3.99 10.77 4.37
CA LEU A 51 3.71 9.40 3.96
C LEU A 51 4.54 8.98 2.75
N GLU A 52 4.71 9.87 1.77
CA GLU A 52 5.54 9.65 0.58
C GLU A 52 7.02 9.48 0.95
N LYS A 53 7.54 10.25 1.92
CA LYS A 53 8.92 10.17 2.41
C LYS A 53 9.19 8.96 3.29
N SER A 54 8.22 8.57 4.12
CA SER A 54 8.34 7.42 5.03
C SER A 54 8.15 6.07 4.33
N HIS A 55 7.51 6.05 3.15
CA HIS A 55 7.37 4.84 2.33
C HIS A 55 7.95 5.02 0.92
N PRO A 56 9.28 5.18 0.77
CA PRO A 56 9.92 5.09 -0.53
C PRO A 56 9.82 3.63 -1.02
N ARG A 57 8.80 3.36 -1.84
CA ARG A 57 8.42 2.05 -2.45
C ARG A 57 7.80 1.02 -1.50
N GLN A 58 6.47 1.05 -1.36
CA GLN A 58 5.70 -0.16 -1.03
C GLN A 58 4.65 -0.54 -2.10
N MET A 59 4.81 -0.03 -3.32
CA MET A 59 4.15 -0.55 -4.53
C MET A 59 4.82 -1.86 -5.01
N ALA A 60 5.14 -2.77 -4.08
CA ALA A 60 5.74 -4.08 -4.36
C ALA A 60 5.15 -5.23 -3.51
N ASP A 61 4.30 -4.93 -2.52
CA ASP A 61 3.58 -5.93 -1.72
C ASP A 61 2.12 -6.08 -2.18
N ASN A 62 1.98 -6.22 -3.50
CA ASN A 62 0.83 -6.85 -4.14
C ASN A 62 1.25 -7.15 -5.57
N LYS A 63 2.22 -8.07 -5.71
CA LYS A 63 2.46 -8.72 -7.01
C LYS A 63 1.45 -9.87 -7.07
N PRO A 64 0.30 -9.75 -7.77
CA PRO A 64 -0.45 -10.94 -8.14
C PRO A 64 0.53 -11.86 -8.87
N ILE A 65 0.54 -13.12 -8.47
CA ILE A 65 1.40 -14.16 -9.05
C ILE A 65 0.98 -14.34 -10.51
N GLY A 66 1.54 -13.52 -11.39
CA GLY A 66 1.38 -13.63 -12.83
C GLY A 66 2.15 -14.84 -13.36
N CYS A 67 1.82 -15.28 -14.57
CA CYS A 67 2.28 -16.52 -15.22
C CYS A 67 3.80 -16.81 -15.20
N ALA A 68 4.64 -15.82 -14.92
CA ALA A 68 6.08 -16.02 -14.66
C ALA A 68 6.36 -16.92 -13.44
N GLY A 69 5.48 -16.93 -12.42
CA GLY A 69 5.61 -17.81 -11.24
C GLY A 69 5.33 -19.29 -11.54
N ILE A 70 4.44 -19.56 -12.51
CA ILE A 70 4.13 -20.94 -12.94
C ILE A 70 5.24 -21.53 -13.81
N LEU A 71 5.93 -20.70 -14.60
CA LEU A 71 7.06 -21.17 -15.41
C LEU A 71 8.26 -21.58 -14.55
N LEU A 72 8.52 -20.92 -13.42
CA LEU A 72 9.64 -21.28 -12.54
C LEU A 72 9.46 -22.62 -11.82
N LEU A 73 8.22 -23.07 -11.57
CA LEU A 73 7.96 -24.39 -10.99
C LEU A 73 8.05 -25.53 -12.02
N ALA A 74 7.85 -25.25 -13.30
CA ALA A 74 7.87 -26.28 -14.35
C ALA A 74 9.29 -26.74 -14.72
N VAL A 75 10.32 -25.90 -14.58
CA VAL A 75 11.71 -26.27 -14.93
C VAL A 75 12.41 -27.07 -13.82
N ALA A 76 11.94 -26.96 -12.57
CA ALA A 76 12.51 -27.70 -11.44
C ALA A 76 12.00 -29.16 -11.33
N GLY A 77 10.90 -29.51 -12.01
CA GLY A 77 10.32 -30.87 -11.99
C GLY A 77 11.02 -31.89 -12.90
N ALA A 78 11.83 -31.45 -13.86
CA ALA A 78 12.48 -32.35 -14.83
C ALA A 78 13.86 -32.88 -14.38
N GLY A 79 14.38 -32.42 -13.22
CA GLY A 79 15.74 -32.71 -12.78
C GLY A 79 15.95 -33.96 -11.91
N TRP A 80 14.89 -34.68 -11.51
CA TRP A 80 15.03 -35.80 -10.55
C TRP A 80 14.73 -37.21 -11.08
N VAL A 81 14.63 -37.40 -12.40
CA VAL A 81 14.63 -38.72 -13.05
C VAL A 81 15.95 -38.93 -13.78
N ALA A 82 17.04 -39.17 -13.04
CA ALA A 82 18.31 -39.58 -13.64
C ALA A 82 19.25 -40.35 -12.69
N LYS A 83 18.73 -41.04 -11.67
CA LYS A 83 19.54 -41.96 -10.85
C LYS A 83 18.84 -43.29 -10.57
N SER A 84 18.56 -44.03 -11.64
CA SER A 84 18.38 -45.48 -11.59
C SER A 84 18.91 -46.06 -12.90
N GLY A 85 20.24 -46.21 -12.95
CA GLY A 85 20.89 -47.05 -13.95
C GLY A 85 20.62 -48.50 -13.61
N ILE A 86 19.89 -49.17 -14.49
CA ILE A 86 19.72 -50.62 -14.55
C ILE A 86 21.05 -51.16 -15.08
N GLY A 87 21.80 -51.84 -14.21
CA GLY A 87 22.89 -52.74 -14.61
C GLY A 87 22.35 -54.16 -14.64
N PHE A 88 22.43 -54.78 -15.81
CA PHE A 88 22.35 -56.23 -16.02
C PHE A 88 23.72 -56.84 -15.72
#